data_AF-S4PWC9-F1
#
_entry.id   AF-S4PWC9-F1
#
_cell.length_a   1.000
_cell.length_b   1.000
_cell.length_c   1.000
_cell.angle_alpha   90.00
_cell.angle_beta   90.00
_cell.angle_gamma   90.00
#
_symmetry.space_group_name_H-M   'P 1'
#
loop_
_entity.id
_entity.type
_entity.pdbx_description
1 polymer ?
#
loop_
_entity_poly.entity_id
_entity_poly.type
_entity_poly.pdbx_seq_one_letter_code
_entity_poly.pdbx_strand_id
1 'polypeptide(L)'
;MRYFDPKNDHIREEWRFPDGAALTVSASGEQRIVFPNGQIEVHAKDHKRREFPDGTIKLVYNDGTSETRYASGRVRIKDKHGNLILDSSAS
;
A
#
# COMPACT_ATOMS: atom_id res chain seq x y z
N MET A 1 15.32 12.31 9.14
CA MET A 1 15.29 13.74 8.73
C MET A 1 13.90 14.06 8.20
N ARG A 2 13.29 15.18 8.61
CA ARG A 2 11.98 15.64 8.11
C ARG A 2 12.19 16.65 6.99
N TYR A 3 11.51 16.47 5.87
CA TYR A 3 11.49 17.41 4.76
C TYR A 3 10.07 17.94 4.57
N PHE A 4 9.97 19.24 4.29
CA PHE A 4 8.74 19.93 3.96
C PHE A 4 9.03 20.81 2.75
N ASP A 5 8.41 20.50 1.62
CA ASP A 5 8.44 21.36 0.45
C ASP A 5 7.15 22.19 0.42
N PRO A 6 7.19 23.49 0.79
CA PRO A 6 6.00 24.34 0.79
C PRO A 6 5.40 24.58 -0.59
N LYS A 7 6.06 24.15 -1.68
CA LYS A 7 5.55 24.29 -3.06
C LYS A 7 4.82 23.04 -3.56
N ASN A 8 4.83 21.95 -2.79
CA ASN A 8 4.14 20.73 -3.15
C ASN A 8 2.82 20.62 -2.38
N ASP A 9 1.75 21.14 -2.97
CA ASP A 9 0.41 21.15 -2.36
C ASP A 9 -0.18 19.74 -2.13
N HIS A 10 0.44 18.70 -2.70
CA HIS A 10 0.01 17.31 -2.53
C HIS A 10 0.69 16.60 -1.36
N ILE A 11 1.81 17.12 -0.84
CA ILE A 11 2.60 16.49 0.21
C ILE A 11 2.61 17.37 1.46
N ARG A 12 2.15 16.81 2.58
CA ARG A 12 2.17 17.47 3.88
C ARG A 12 3.50 17.27 4.58
N GLU A 13 4.06 16.06 4.53
CA GLU A 13 5.27 15.70 5.27
C GLU A 13 6.08 14.62 4.56
N GLU A 14 7.40 14.68 4.67
CA GLU A 14 8.29 13.58 4.33
C GLU A 14 9.26 13.26 5.46
N TRP A 15 9.51 11.98 5.68
CA TRP A 15 10.41 11.46 6.70
C TRP A 15 11.35 10.42 6.09
N ARG A 16 12.64 10.52 6.42
CA ARG A 16 13.65 9.49 6.13
C ARG A 16 14.16 8.90 7.45
N PHE A 17 14.07 7.57 7.57
CA PHE A 17 14.43 6.81 8.77
C PHE A 17 15.84 6.20 8.66
N PRO A 18 16.54 5.92 9.78
CA PRO A 18 17.89 5.35 9.78
C PRO A 18 17.99 3.95 9.17
N ASP A 19 16.91 3.18 9.21
CA ASP A 19 16.82 1.85 8.58
C ASP A 19 16.67 1.93 7.05
N GLY A 20 16.61 3.14 6.48
CA GLY A 20 16.45 3.39 5.05
C GLY A 20 15.00 3.48 4.59
N ALA A 21 14.02 3.30 5.48
CA ALA A 21 12.62 3.54 5.14
C ALA A 21 12.35 5.03 4.89
N ALA A 22 11.35 5.31 4.06
CA ALA A 22 10.87 6.66 3.79
C ALA A 22 9.36 6.73 3.89
N LEU A 23 8.83 7.71 4.64
CA LEU A 23 7.41 7.98 4.75
C LEU A 23 7.07 9.31 4.07
N THR A 24 6.05 9.30 3.22
CA THR A 24 5.40 10.49 2.69
C THR A 24 3.97 10.53 3.25
N VAL A 25 3.56 11.68 3.78
CA VAL A 25 2.18 11.95 4.18
C VAL A 25 1.60 12.95 3.19
N SER A 26 0.56 12.57 2.46
CA SER A 26 -0.10 13.47 1.51
C SER A 26 -0.92 14.54 2.23
N ALA A 27 -1.31 15.59 1.50
CA ALA A 27 -2.25 16.60 1.98
C ALA A 27 -3.63 16.00 2.33
N SER A 28 -4.03 14.89 1.68
CA SER A 28 -5.26 14.15 2.01
C SER A 28 -5.12 13.25 3.25
N GLY A 29 -3.92 13.16 3.84
CA GLY A 29 -3.63 12.32 5.00
C GLY A 29 -3.29 10.86 4.68
N GLU A 30 -3.21 10.49 3.40
CA GLU A 30 -2.69 9.18 2.98
C GLU A 30 -1.22 9.09 3.36
N GLN A 31 -0.81 7.92 3.88
CA GLN A 31 0.58 7.66 4.22
C GLN A 31 1.15 6.64 3.23
N ARG A 32 2.32 6.93 2.67
CA ARG A 32 3.06 6.01 1.80
C ARG A 32 4.45 5.76 2.39
N ILE A 33 4.73 4.51 2.71
CA ILE A 33 6.00 4.05 3.26
C ILE A 33 6.73 3.25 2.18
N VAL A 34 7.98 3.60 1.88
CA VAL A 34 8.87 2.84 1.00
C VAL A 34 9.95 2.21 1.86
N PHE A 35 10.07 0.89 1.80
CA PHE A 35 11.09 0.13 2.51
C PHE A 35 12.32 -0.11 1.62
N PRO A 36 13.52 -0.28 2.21
CA PRO A 36 14.75 -0.50 1.45
C PRO A 36 14.73 -1.76 0.56
N ASN A 37 13.93 -2.76 0.93
CA ASN A 37 13.77 -3.99 0.17
C ASN A 37 12.85 -3.83 -1.06
N GLY A 38 12.39 -2.61 -1.37
CA GLY A 38 11.49 -2.32 -2.48
C GLY A 38 10.01 -2.51 -2.17
N GLN A 39 9.66 -3.00 -0.97
CA GLN A 39 8.27 -3.07 -0.54
C GLN A 39 7.71 -1.66 -0.32
N ILE A 40 6.44 -1.46 -0.69
CA ILE A 40 5.71 -0.21 -0.43
C ILE A 40 4.47 -0.54 0.40
N GLU A 41 4.16 0.31 1.37
CA GLU A 41 2.92 0.22 2.15
C GLU A 41 2.19 1.56 2.10
N VAL A 42 0.90 1.52 1.75
CA VAL A 42 0.03 2.70 1.65
C VAL A 42 -1.11 2.55 2.65
N HIS A 43 -1.30 3.54 3.50
CA HIS A 43 -2.46 3.67 4.38
C HIS A 43 -3.38 4.74 3.81
N ALA A 44 -4.43 4.30 3.13
CA ALA A 44 -5.49 5.15 2.64
C ALA A 44 -6.66 5.18 3.65
N LYS A 45 -7.69 5.98 3.34
CA LYS A 45 -8.87 6.15 4.19
C LYS A 45 -9.69 4.86 4.34
N ASP A 46 -9.79 4.08 3.28
CA ASP A 46 -10.69 2.93 3.12
C ASP A 46 -9.95 1.58 3.12
N HIS A 47 -8.63 1.58 2.92
CA HIS A 47 -7.83 0.37 2.85
C HIS A 47 -6.36 0.59 3.23
N LYS A 48 -5.68 -0.53 3.51
CA LYS A 48 -4.22 -0.63 3.51
C LYS A 48 -3.78 -1.42 2.30
N ARG A 49 -2.79 -0.92 1.56
CA ARG A 49 -2.19 -1.58 0.41
C ARG A 49 -0.72 -1.89 0.67
N ARG A 50 -0.29 -3.08 0.31
CA ARG A 50 1.12 -3.48 0.31
C ARG A 50 1.52 -3.95 -1.09
N GLU A 51 2.57 -3.36 -1.63
CA GLU A 51 3.15 -3.70 -2.92
C GLU A 51 4.49 -4.38 -2.67
N PHE A 52 4.69 -5.53 -3.29
CA PHE A 52 5.90 -6.33 -3.15
C PHE A 52 6.79 -6.18 -4.40
N PRO A 53 8.11 -6.36 -4.28
CA PRO A 53 9.04 -6.25 -5.42
C PRO A 53 8.76 -7.21 -6.56
N ASP A 54 8.11 -8.34 -6.28
CA ASP A 54 7.71 -9.33 -7.28
C ASP A 54 6.49 -8.88 -8.11
N GLY A 55 5.91 -7.71 -7.83
CA GLY A 55 4.70 -7.19 -8.46
C GLY A 55 3.40 -7.61 -7.78
N THR A 56 3.45 -8.45 -6.74
CA THR A 56 2.26 -8.81 -5.96
C THR A 56 1.75 -7.60 -5.19
N ILE A 57 0.43 -7.38 -5.19
CA ILE A 57 -0.24 -6.34 -4.42
C ILE A 57 -1.26 -6.99 -3.49
N LYS A 58 -1.26 -6.59 -2.22
CA LYS A 58 -2.27 -6.97 -1.24
C LYS A 58 -3.02 -5.75 -0.75
N LEU A 59 -4.35 -5.80 -0.78
CA LEU A 59 -5.23 -4.79 -0.19
C LEU A 59 -6.02 -5.42 0.96
N VAL A 60 -6.17 -4.70 2.06
CA VAL A 60 -7.09 -5.02 3.14
C VAL A 60 -7.99 -3.81 3.36
N TYR A 61 -9.29 -4.00 3.16
CA TYR A 61 -10.29 -2.95 3.29
C TYR A 61 -10.83 -2.87 4.72
N ASN A 62 -11.43 -1.73 5.08
CA ASN A 62 -11.96 -1.50 6.43
C ASN A 62 -13.12 -2.45 6.83
N ASP A 63 -13.82 -3.04 5.85
CA ASP A 63 -14.86 -4.06 6.08
C ASP A 63 -14.28 -5.46 6.39
N GLY A 64 -12.96 -5.61 6.33
CA GLY A 64 -12.22 -6.84 6.57
C GLY A 64 -11.98 -7.68 5.31
N THR A 65 -12.57 -7.33 4.17
CA THR A 65 -12.28 -8.01 2.91
C THR A 65 -10.81 -7.78 2.51
N SER A 66 -10.24 -8.75 1.82
CA SER A 66 -8.87 -8.63 1.31
C SER A 66 -8.76 -9.09 -0.13
N GLU A 67 -7.88 -8.42 -0.87
CA GLU A 67 -7.61 -8.68 -2.27
C GLU A 67 -6.12 -8.93 -2.46
N THR A 68 -5.76 -9.98 -3.20
CA THR A 68 -4.39 -10.21 -3.65
C THR A 68 -4.37 -10.23 -5.16
N ARG A 69 -3.64 -9.28 -5.76
CA ARG A 69 -3.33 -9.23 -7.19
C ARG A 69 -1.92 -9.76 -7.38
N TYR A 70 -1.78 -10.86 -8.09
CA TYR A 70 -0.48 -11.42 -8.42
C TYR A 70 0.10 -10.75 -9.66
N ALA A 71 1.41 -10.78 -9.81
CA ALA A 71 2.09 -10.27 -10.99
C ALA A 71 1.64 -10.95 -12.30
N SER A 72 1.11 -12.17 -12.21
CA SER A 72 0.50 -12.90 -13.34
C SER A 72 -0.89 -12.37 -13.76
N GLY A 73 -1.40 -11.33 -13.12
CA GLY A 73 -2.76 -10.82 -13.33
C GLY A 73 -3.85 -11.62 -12.59
N ARG A 74 -3.51 -12.76 -11.97
CA ARG A 74 -4.46 -13.50 -11.11
C ARG A 74 -4.91 -12.64 -9.94
N VAL A 75 -6.19 -12.66 -9.62
CA VAL A 75 -6.80 -11.92 -8.50
C VAL A 75 -7.53 -12.90 -7.58
N ARG A 76 -7.29 -12.76 -6.27
CA ARG A 76 -8.01 -13.50 -5.24
C ARG A 76 -8.64 -12.54 -4.25
N ILE A 77 -9.93 -12.72 -3.96
CA ILE A 77 -10.66 -11.93 -2.96
C ILE A 77 -11.13 -12.85 -1.84
N LYS A 78 -10.91 -12.44 -0.60
CA LYS A 78 -11.40 -13.11 0.60
C LYS A 78 -12.32 -12.22 1.41
N ASP A 79 -13.30 -12.83 2.06
CA ASP A 79 -14.15 -12.16 3.04
C ASP A 79 -13.37 -11.84 4.34
N LYS A 80 -14.02 -11.16 5.27
CA LYS A 80 -13.47 -10.82 6.60
C LYS A 80 -13.11 -12.01 7.49
N HIS A 81 -13.59 -13.21 7.15
CA HIS A 81 -13.29 -14.46 7.84
C HIS A 81 -12.16 -15.24 7.16
N GLY A 82 -11.65 -14.74 6.02
CA GLY A 82 -10.59 -15.38 5.24
C GLY A 82 -11.09 -16.41 4.23
N ASN A 83 -12.41 -16.55 4.05
CA ASN A 83 -12.99 -17.44 3.04
C ASN A 83 -12.80 -16.84 1.64
N LEU A 84 -12.43 -17.67 0.67
CA LEU A 84 -12.24 -17.24 -0.71
C LEU A 84 -13.60 -16.97 -1.37
N ILE A 85 -13.84 -15.73 -1.79
CA ILE A 85 -15.05 -15.31 -2.53
C ILE A 85 -14.79 -15.34 -4.04
N LEU A 86 -13.59 -14.97 -4.48
CA LEU A 86 -13.19 -14.93 -5.89
C LEU A 86 -11.78 -15.47 -6.08
N ASP A 87 -11.60 -16.22 -7.16
CA ASP A 87 -10.30 -16.61 -7.69
C ASP A 87 -10.34 -16.53 -9.22
N SER A 88 -9.65 -15.54 -9.80
CA SER A 88 -9.57 -15.41 -11.25
C SER A 88 -8.52 -16.37 -11.84
N SER A 89 -8.59 -16.60 -13.14
CA SER A 89 -7.44 -17.15 -13.87
C SER A 89 -6.35 -16.09 -14.02
N ALA A 90 -5.12 -16.51 -14.35
CA ALA A 90 -4.09 -15.60 -14.86
C ALA A 90 -4.54 -15.02 -16.21
N SER A 91 -4.04 -13.84 -16.55
CA SER A 91 -4.29 -13.17 -17.85
C SER A 91 -3.28 -13.60 -18.90
#